data_AF-A0A353RKZ6-F1
#
_entry.id   AF-A0A353RKZ6-F1
#
_cell.length_a   1.000
_cell.length_b   1.000
_cell.length_c   1.000
_cell.angle_alpha   90.00
_cell.angle_beta   90.00
_cell.angle_gamma   90.00
#
_symmetry.space_group_name_H-M   'P 1'
#
loop_
_entity.id
_entity.type
_entity.pdbx_description
1 polymer ?
#
loop_
_entity_poly.entity_id
_entity_poly.type
_entity_poly.pdbx_seq_one_letter_code
_entity_poly.pdbx_strand_id
1 'polypeptide(L)' 'AKNNDIKVIECNLRASRSFPFVSKVLKHNFIETATRIMLDAPYAKPDSSVFDLDYIGVKASQFSFSR' A
#
# COMPACT_ATOMS: atom_id res chain seq x y z
N ALA A 1 -15.77 -10.58 9.70
CA ALA A 1 -17.05 -9.97 9.26
C ALA A 1 -18.18 -10.65 10.02
N LYS A 2 -19.09 -9.90 10.66
CA LYS A 2 -20.38 -10.49 11.05
C LYS A 2 -21.18 -10.65 9.75
N ASN A 3 -21.63 -11.86 9.44
CA ASN A 3 -22.49 -12.17 8.29
C ASN A 3 -21.89 -11.96 6.88
N ASN A 4 -20.57 -11.98 6.70
CA ASN A 4 -19.93 -11.80 5.39
C ASN A 4 -20.25 -10.51 4.63
N ASP A 5 -20.86 -9.51 5.29
CA ASP A 5 -21.13 -8.22 4.67
C ASP A 5 -19.86 -7.35 4.59
N ILE A 6 -19.56 -6.86 3.38
CA ILE A 6 -18.49 -5.89 3.13
C ILE A 6 -19.05 -4.50 3.41
N LYS A 7 -18.39 -3.76 4.31
CA LYS A 7 -18.76 -2.37 4.64
C LYS A 7 -17.55 -1.46 4.44
N VAL A 8 -17.79 -0.29 3.87
CA VAL A 8 -16.77 0.75 3.69
C VAL A 8 -16.78 1.66 4.93
N ILE A 9 -15.59 1.93 5.47
CA ILE A 9 -15.42 2.84 6.61
C ILE A 9 -15.06 4.25 6.09
N GLU A 10 -14.00 4.35 5.28
CA GLU A 10 -13.50 5.62 4.76
C GLU A 10 -12.73 5.43 3.45
N CYS A 11 -12.57 6.52 2.69
CA CYS A 11 -11.69 6.60 1.54
C CYS A 11 -10.76 7.81 1.72
N ASN A 12 -9.45 7.57 1.68
CA ASN A 12 -8.44 8.63 1.77
C ASN A 12 -7.85 8.88 0.38
N LEU A 13 -8.15 10.03 -0.22
CA LEU A 13 -7.59 10.46 -1.52
C LEU A 13 -6.17 11.04 -1.36
N ARG A 14 -5.28 10.27 -0.72
CA ARG A 14 -3.89 10.66 -0.42
C ARG A 14 -3.05 9.44 -0.04
N ALA A 15 -1.74 9.62 0.03
CA ALA A 15 -0.85 8.59 0.54
C ALA A 15 -1.19 8.22 2.00
N SER A 16 -1.29 6.92 2.27
CA SER A 16 -1.49 6.36 3.61
C SER A 16 -0.16 5.97 4.25
N ARG A 17 -0.11 5.90 5.58
CA ARG A 17 1.07 5.45 6.35
C ARG A 17 1.43 3.97 6.09
N SER A 18 0.58 3.22 5.38
CA SER A 18 0.89 1.86 4.92
C SER A 18 1.71 1.83 3.62
N PHE A 19 1.76 2.91 2.84
CA PHE A 19 2.44 2.94 1.53
C PHE A 19 3.91 2.47 1.60
N PRO A 20 4.76 2.95 2.53
CA PRO A 20 6.14 2.51 2.58
C PRO A 20 6.32 1.02 2.83
N PHE A 21 5.41 0.42 3.61
CA PHE A 21 5.43 -1.02 3.88
C PHE A 21 5.01 -1.81 2.66
N VAL A 22 3.87 -1.44 2.05
CA VAL A 22 3.33 -2.11 0.86
C VAL A 22 4.30 -2.02 -0.32
N SER A 23 4.91 -0.86 -0.55
CA SER A 23 5.90 -0.69 -1.61
C SER A 23 7.12 -1.61 -1.47
N LYS A 24 7.61 -1.80 -0.23
CA LYS A 24 8.76 -2.67 0.04
C LYS A 24 8.40 -4.14 -0.08
N VAL A 25 7.23 -4.54 0.42
CA VAL A 25 6.77 -5.93 0.36
C VAL A 25 6.51 -6.35 -1.08
N LEU A 26 5.92 -5.49 -1.90
CA LEU A 26 5.62 -5.78 -3.31
C LEU A 26 6.77 -5.41 -4.27
N LYS A 27 7.90 -4.92 -3.75
CA LYS A 27 9.06 -4.42 -4.52
C LYS A 27 8.66 -3.42 -5.63
N HIS A 28 7.60 -2.65 -5.39
CA HIS A 28 7.06 -1.69 -6.34
C HIS A 28 6.88 -0.32 -5.68
N ASN A 29 7.46 0.73 -6.27
CA ASN A 29 7.38 2.06 -5.69
C ASN A 29 6.09 2.80 -6.11
N PHE A 30 5.02 2.61 -5.34
CA PHE A 30 3.73 3.27 -5.59
C PHE A 30 3.80 4.80 -5.58
N ILE A 31 4.70 5.41 -4.80
CA ILE A 31 4.82 6.87 -4.73
C ILE A 31 5.45 7.43 -6.01
N GLU A 32 6.42 6.71 -6.58
CA GLU A 32 7.00 7.09 -7.86
C GLU A 32 5.95 7.03 -8.97
N THR A 33 5.22 5.91 -9.07
CA THR A 33 4.16 5.74 -10.06
C THR A 33 3.08 6.82 -9.91
N ALA A 34 2.62 7.09 -8.69
CA ALA A 34 1.64 8.14 -8.42
C ALA A 34 2.17 9.54 -8.80
N THR A 35 3.42 9.86 -8.46
CA THR A 35 4.04 11.15 -8.80
C THR A 35 4.17 11.32 -10.31
N ARG A 36 4.56 10.27 -11.04
CA ARG A 36 4.64 10.31 -12.51
C ARG A 36 3.28 10.59 -13.13
N ILE A 37 2.23 9.93 -12.64
CA ILE A 37 0.86 10.16 -13.09
C ILE A 37 0.42 11.61 -12.80
N MET A 38 0.70 12.13 -11.61
CA MET A 38 0.35 13.51 -11.24
C MET A 38 1.04 14.57 -12.11
N LEU A 39 2.21 14.26 -12.68
CA LEU A 39 3.00 15.15 -13.52
C LEU A 39 2.80 14.90 -15.02
N ASP A 40 1.84 14.05 -15.41
CA ASP A 40 1.66 13.58 -16.79
C ASP A 40 2.95 13.02 -17.43
N ALA A 41 3.85 12.48 -16.60
CA ALA A 41 5.08 11.86 -17.05
C ALA A 41 4.84 10.42 -17.51
N PRO A 42 5.64 9.90 -18.46
CA PRO A 42 5.57 8.50 -18.85
C PRO A 42 5.73 7.57 -17.64
N TYR A 43 4.80 6.63 -17.50
CA TYR A 43 4.83 5.58 -16.49
C TYR A 43 4.53 4.22 -17.12
N ALA A 44 5.10 3.15 -16.56
CA ALA A 44 4.75 1.79 -16.92
C ALA A 44 3.55 1.35 -16.08
N LYS A 45 2.51 0.82 -16.73
CA LYS A 45 1.37 0.24 -16.02
C LYS A 45 1.87 -0.97 -15.21
N PRO A 46 1.62 -1.04 -13.89
CA PRO A 46 2.05 -2.17 -13.08
C PRO A 46 1.33 -3.45 -13.54
N ASP A 47 2.09 -4.55 -13.60
CA ASP A 47 1.60 -5.87 -14.01
C ASP A 47 0.76 -6.52 -12.89
N SER A 48 -0.16 -7.42 -13.25
CA SER A 48 -1.04 -8.12 -12.29
C SER A 48 -0.33 -9.19 -11.46
N SER A 49 0.90 -9.58 -11.84
CA SER A 49 1.75 -10.59 -11.20
C SER A 49 2.35 -10.15 -9.85
N VAL A 50 2.07 -8.92 -9.41
CA VAL A 50 2.65 -8.29 -8.19
C VAL A 50 2.26 -9.01 -6.89
N PHE A 51 1.31 -9.96 -6.93
CA PHE A 51 0.81 -10.68 -5.76
C PHE A 51 1.45 -12.06 -5.54
N ASP A 52 2.29 -12.55 -6.46
CA ASP A 52 3.03 -13.81 -6.29
C ASP A 52 4.32 -13.56 -5.50
N LEU A 53 4.18 -13.47 -4.18
CA LEU A 53 5.31 -13.32 -3.26
C LEU A 53 5.64 -14.65 -2.58
N ASP A 54 6.91 -15.05 -2.63
CA ASP A 54 7.43 -16.23 -1.90
C ASP A 54 7.56 -16.01 -0.38
N TYR A 55 7.12 -14.85 0.13
CA TYR A 55 7.28 -14.47 1.54
C TYR A 55 6.10 -13.64 2.06
N ILE A 56 5.99 -13.59 3.38
CA ILE A 56 4.98 -12.81 4.10
C ILE A 56 5.62 -11.57 4.72
N GLY A 57 5.05 -10.40 4.44
CA GLY A 57 5.39 -9.17 5.14
C GLY A 57 4.53 -8.97 6.38
N VAL A 58 5.16 -8.72 7.54
CA VAL A 58 4.45 -8.41 8.80
C VAL A 58 4.78 -6.99 9.25
N LYS A 59 3.75 -6.21 9.61
CA LYS A 59 3.88 -4.86 10.17
C LYS A 59 3.34 -4.83 11.60
N ALA A 60 4.19 -4.47 12.56
CA ALA A 60 3.81 -4.26 13.95
C ALA A 60 3.87 -2.78 14.33
N SER A 61 2.95 -2.34 15.19
CA SER A 61 2.99 -1.00 15.78
C SER A 61 3.93 -0.97 16.97
N GLN A 62 4.74 0.07 17.07
CA GLN A 62 5.50 0.37 18.28
C GLN A 62 4.66 1.31 19.16
N PHE A 63 4.68 1.06 20.46
CA PHE A 63 4.04 1.89 21.47
C PHE A 63 5.08 2.34 22.48
N SER A 64 5.04 3.62 22.87
CA SER A 64 5.93 4.21 23.87
C SER A 64 5.24 4.31 25.23
N PHE A 65 4.78 3.19 25.80
CA PHE A 65 4.06 3.18 27.08
C PHE A 65 4.90 3.60 28.30
N SER A 66 6.22 3.51 28.17
CA SER A 66 7.17 3.80 29.25
C SER A 66 7.72 5.23 29.26
N ARG A 67 7.23 6.11 28.36
CA ARG A 67 7.46 7.55 28.43
C ARG A 67 6.35 8.20 29.24
#